data_AF-A0A353GGJ7-F1
#
_entry.id   AF-A0A353GGJ7-F1
#
_cell.length_a   1.000
_cell.length_b   1.000
_cell.length_c   1.000
_cell.angle_alpha   90.00
_cell.angle_beta   90.00
_cell.angle_gamma   90.00
#
_symmetry.space_group_name_H-M   'P 1'
#
loop_
_entity.id
_entity.type
_entity.pdbx_description
1 polymer ?
#
loop_
_entity_poly.entity_id
_entity_poly.type
_entity_poly.pdbx_seq_one_letter_code
_entity_poly.pdbx_strand_id
1 'polypeptide(L)'
;MQLQFYLGRAGTGKTQRCLDDIVERLRENPSPQAPPLIWLLPEQATAQAEAALLRQPGLRGIMRARVFSFKRLAREVLVETGGAATGFLGDLGRQMLLRALAVRHRGELKIFGRSVKDTGFIARLAAAFGELARFRHSFEELDALRKRLEETQRGGSLLARKLHDLVLLGRAYEAALVGRAANPDHFLDELSRRLERSRLVRGAEVWIDGFASLMPQELRAVEAILRQAANVCVTLLLDSAEIHSLPVSWRDTEPTRLFAQTEETYQRLQGMALDIGAELSEPIFFPASNQPTRFSDHPGLDGLEKRLVDSGMTPRMGNFREALLSAGEPLSTLPAELPSALLVEAPNRRAEVESIARAIRRLAREEGYRWRDIAVVARDLEPYDSLIRSTFARYGIPCFFDRRRALTHHPLVELLRSSIRAVASDWAIEDVTHYLKTDFAPATRHEVDLLENDALKRGVRGRRWWLKESPDEKHTALNAIRRRALAPLNTLHQHLTSTPWGAAPHPAGGRITPTPLTFN
;
A
#
# COMPACT_ATOMS: atom_id res chain seq x y z
N MET A 1 -2.66 -33.18 -1.77
CA MET A 1 -1.95 -31.92 -1.50
C MET A 1 -0.70 -31.94 -2.33
N GLN A 2 -0.66 -31.10 -3.35
CA GLN A 2 0.40 -31.09 -4.34
C GLN A 2 0.90 -29.65 -4.46
N LEU A 3 2.22 -29.48 -4.50
CA LEU A 3 2.87 -28.21 -4.79
C LEU A 3 3.66 -28.36 -6.10
N GLN A 4 3.34 -27.51 -7.08
CA GLN A 4 4.05 -27.41 -8.34
C GLN A 4 4.62 -26.00 -8.52
N PHE A 5 5.76 -25.92 -9.19
CA PHE A 5 6.41 -24.64 -9.46
C PHE A 5 6.45 -24.33 -10.96
N TYR A 6 6.11 -23.10 -11.32
CA TYR A 6 6.34 -22.53 -12.66
C TYR A 6 7.54 -21.58 -12.59
N LEU A 7 8.67 -22.04 -13.10
CA LEU A 7 9.96 -21.39 -12.92
C LEU A 7 10.43 -20.83 -14.25
N GLY A 8 10.96 -19.62 -14.25
CA GLY A 8 11.53 -19.03 -15.46
C GLY A 8 11.76 -17.53 -15.34
N ARG A 9 12.48 -16.98 -16.31
CA ARG A 9 12.95 -15.60 -16.29
C ARG A 9 11.84 -14.59 -16.62
N ALA A 10 12.18 -13.30 -16.67
CA ALA A 10 11.21 -12.27 -17.02
C ALA A 10 10.70 -12.47 -18.45
N GLY A 11 9.39 -12.30 -18.69
CA GLY A 11 8.84 -12.37 -20.04
C GLY A 11 8.69 -13.79 -20.62
N THR A 12 8.95 -14.86 -19.86
CA THR A 12 8.88 -16.24 -20.37
C THR A 12 7.48 -16.87 -20.39
N GLY A 13 6.44 -16.14 -19.97
CA GLY A 13 5.04 -16.59 -20.09
C GLY A 13 4.40 -17.20 -18.83
N LYS A 14 5.08 -17.23 -17.67
CA LYS A 14 4.53 -17.81 -16.41
C LYS A 14 3.12 -17.33 -16.05
N THR A 15 2.90 -16.02 -15.99
CA THR A 15 1.58 -15.42 -15.68
C THR A 15 0.53 -15.78 -16.75
N GLN A 16 0.94 -15.85 -18.02
CA GLN A 16 0.06 -16.27 -19.11
C GLN A 16 -0.34 -17.74 -18.94
N ARG A 17 0.61 -18.60 -18.54
CA ARG A 17 0.31 -20.00 -18.22
C ARG A 17 -0.74 -20.12 -17.13
N CYS A 18 -0.61 -19.40 -16.02
CA CYS A 18 -1.63 -19.44 -14.96
C CYS A 18 -3.02 -19.05 -15.48
N LEU A 19 -3.09 -18.01 -16.32
CA LEU A 19 -4.33 -17.60 -16.97
C LEU A 19 -4.89 -18.70 -17.87
N ASP A 20 -4.04 -19.32 -18.70
CA ASP A 20 -4.42 -20.38 -19.63
C ASP A 20 -4.95 -21.61 -18.87
N ASP A 21 -4.27 -22.04 -17.80
CA ASP A 21 -4.70 -23.16 -16.96
C ASP A 21 -6.07 -22.89 -16.33
N ILE A 22 -6.28 -21.70 -15.77
CA ILE A 22 -7.56 -21.32 -15.17
C ILE A 22 -8.67 -21.35 -16.23
N VAL A 23 -8.39 -20.82 -17.42
CA VAL A 23 -9.35 -20.79 -18.53
C VAL A 23 -9.67 -22.19 -19.04
N GLU A 24 -8.66 -23.06 -19.16
CA GLU A 24 -8.83 -24.47 -19.51
C GLU A 24 -9.76 -25.16 -18.50
N ARG A 25 -9.48 -25.04 -17.19
CA ARG A 25 -10.34 -25.63 -16.15
C ARG A 25 -11.76 -25.05 -16.13
N LEU A 26 -11.93 -23.77 -16.45
CA LEU A 26 -13.25 -23.15 -16.60
C LEU A 26 -14.03 -23.71 -17.80
N ARG A 27 -13.34 -24.03 -18.91
CA ARG A 27 -13.95 -24.61 -20.11
C ARG A 27 -14.32 -26.08 -19.91
N GLU A 28 -13.46 -26.85 -19.25
CA GLU A 28 -13.71 -28.25 -18.94
C GLU A 28 -14.89 -28.43 -17.98
N ASN A 29 -14.99 -27.57 -16.95
CA ASN A 29 -16.09 -27.64 -15.98
C ASN A 29 -16.55 -26.23 -15.55
N PRO A 30 -17.54 -25.65 -16.24
CA PRO A 30 -18.00 -24.29 -15.96
C PRO A 30 -18.91 -24.18 -14.72
N SER A 31 -19.30 -25.31 -14.11
CA SER A 31 -20.25 -25.32 -13.00
C SER A 31 -19.73 -24.51 -11.80
N PRO A 32 -20.51 -23.57 -11.23
CA PRO A 32 -20.16 -22.87 -9.99
C PRO A 32 -20.00 -23.80 -8.78
N GLN A 33 -20.51 -25.03 -8.86
CA GLN A 33 -20.40 -26.04 -7.80
C GLN A 33 -19.14 -26.92 -7.95
N ALA A 34 -18.43 -26.80 -9.06
CA ALA A 34 -17.15 -27.49 -9.25
C ALA A 34 -16.08 -26.92 -8.29
N PRO A 35 -14.98 -27.66 -8.06
CA PRO A 35 -13.93 -27.22 -7.14
C PRO A 35 -13.44 -25.79 -7.45
N PRO A 36 -13.26 -24.92 -6.43
CA PRO A 36 -12.92 -23.52 -6.64
C PRO A 36 -11.58 -23.34 -7.39
N LEU A 37 -11.49 -22.29 -8.19
CA LEU A 37 -10.24 -21.88 -8.84
C LEU A 37 -9.81 -20.54 -8.24
N ILE A 38 -8.63 -20.48 -7.62
CA ILE A 38 -8.15 -19.29 -6.93
C ILE A 38 -6.87 -18.80 -7.59
N TRP A 39 -6.86 -17.55 -8.02
CA TRP A 39 -5.64 -16.87 -8.44
C TRP A 39 -5.22 -15.84 -7.39
N LEU A 40 -4.16 -16.14 -6.66
CA LEU A 40 -3.62 -15.33 -5.58
C LEU A 40 -2.46 -14.47 -6.09
N LEU A 41 -2.60 -13.15 -5.97
CA LEU A 41 -1.68 -12.15 -6.51
C LEU A 41 -1.42 -11.02 -5.50
N PRO A 42 -0.36 -10.21 -5.68
CA PRO A 42 -0.21 -8.94 -4.99
C PRO A 42 -1.42 -8.03 -5.19
N GLU A 43 -1.73 -7.19 -4.20
CA GLU A 43 -2.92 -6.32 -4.22
C GLU A 43 -3.00 -5.44 -5.47
N GLN A 44 -1.84 -4.97 -5.96
CA GLN A 44 -1.68 -4.13 -7.15
C GLN A 44 -1.99 -4.86 -8.47
N ALA A 45 -1.83 -6.18 -8.51
CA ALA A 45 -2.01 -6.99 -9.72
C ALA A 45 -3.43 -7.58 -9.85
N THR A 46 -4.21 -7.63 -8.77
CA THR A 46 -5.54 -8.27 -8.75
C THR A 46 -6.49 -7.75 -9.82
N ALA A 47 -6.62 -6.42 -9.97
CA ALA A 47 -7.53 -5.84 -10.97
C ALA A 47 -7.12 -6.14 -12.42
N GLN A 48 -5.81 -6.23 -12.68
CA GLN A 48 -5.30 -6.58 -14.01
C GLN A 48 -5.59 -8.04 -14.36
N ALA A 49 -5.41 -8.94 -13.39
CA ALA A 49 -5.74 -10.36 -13.55
C ALA A 49 -7.25 -10.61 -13.74
N GLU A 50 -8.10 -9.93 -12.97
CA GLU A 50 -9.56 -9.97 -13.16
C GLU A 50 -9.96 -9.52 -14.58
N ALA A 51 -9.38 -8.40 -15.04
CA ALA A 51 -9.60 -7.91 -16.40
C ALA A 51 -9.06 -8.87 -17.47
N ALA A 52 -7.94 -9.55 -17.22
CA ALA A 52 -7.36 -10.53 -18.13
C ALA A 52 -8.27 -11.76 -18.29
N LEU A 53 -8.82 -12.28 -17.19
CA LEU A 53 -9.80 -13.37 -17.21
C LEU A 53 -11.07 -13.00 -17.99
N LEU A 54 -11.63 -11.82 -17.71
CA LEU A 54 -12.87 -11.35 -18.36
C LEU A 54 -12.72 -11.06 -19.86
N ARG A 55 -11.49 -10.85 -20.34
CA ARG A 55 -11.21 -10.62 -21.77
C ARG A 55 -11.03 -11.90 -22.58
N GLN A 56 -11.04 -13.07 -21.92
CA GLN A 56 -10.80 -14.33 -22.60
C GLN A 56 -11.96 -14.70 -23.53
N PRO A 57 -11.67 -15.05 -24.80
CA PRO A 57 -12.69 -15.47 -25.74
C PRO A 57 -13.49 -16.66 -25.21
N GLY A 58 -14.81 -16.56 -25.31
CA GLY A 58 -15.75 -17.61 -24.88
C GLY A 58 -16.16 -17.54 -23.41
N LEU A 59 -15.54 -16.70 -22.58
CA LEU A 59 -16.00 -16.47 -21.20
C LEU A 59 -16.97 -15.29 -21.16
N ARG A 60 -18.23 -15.53 -20.75
CA ARG A 60 -19.25 -14.48 -20.57
C ARG A 60 -19.26 -13.86 -19.16
N GLY A 61 -18.53 -14.47 -18.24
CA GLY A 61 -18.40 -14.06 -16.85
C GLY A 61 -17.62 -15.11 -16.04
N ILE A 62 -17.13 -14.73 -14.87
CA ILE A 62 -16.38 -15.61 -13.96
C ILE A 62 -17.09 -15.69 -12.61
N MET A 63 -17.52 -16.89 -12.23
CA MET A 63 -18.12 -17.17 -10.91
C MET A 63 -17.27 -18.19 -10.13
N ARG A 64 -16.82 -19.25 -10.81
CA ARG A 64 -15.98 -20.31 -10.23
C ARG A 64 -14.54 -19.85 -9.96
N ALA A 65 -13.96 -19.09 -10.90
CA ALA A 65 -12.62 -18.53 -10.75
C ALA A 65 -12.66 -17.19 -10.01
N ARG A 66 -11.88 -17.08 -8.93
CA ARG A 66 -11.79 -15.87 -8.12
C ARG A 66 -10.35 -15.41 -7.99
N VAL A 67 -10.13 -14.12 -8.19
CA VAL A 67 -8.84 -13.47 -7.99
C VAL A 67 -8.80 -12.87 -6.60
N PHE A 68 -7.72 -13.13 -5.85
CA PHE A 68 -7.55 -12.62 -4.50
C PHE A 68 -6.16 -12.04 -4.28
N SER A 69 -6.06 -11.11 -3.34
CA SER A 69 -4.85 -10.89 -2.55
C SER A 69 -4.96 -11.64 -1.22
N PHE A 70 -3.85 -11.89 -0.53
CA PHE A 70 -3.86 -12.51 0.80
C PHE A 70 -4.85 -11.83 1.77
N LYS A 71 -4.90 -10.49 1.77
CA LYS A 71 -5.84 -9.73 2.60
C LYS A 71 -7.30 -9.95 2.21
N ARG A 72 -7.61 -9.97 0.90
CA ARG A 72 -8.97 -10.23 0.42
C ARG A 72 -9.40 -11.65 0.75
N LEU A 73 -8.54 -12.64 0.54
CA LEU A 73 -8.79 -14.03 0.90
C LEU A 73 -9.04 -14.17 2.41
N ALA A 74 -8.20 -13.58 3.25
CA ALA A 74 -8.38 -13.54 4.71
C ALA A 74 -9.77 -13.00 5.10
N ARG A 75 -10.18 -11.89 4.50
CA ARG A 75 -11.49 -11.30 4.77
C ARG A 75 -12.64 -12.21 4.34
N GLU A 76 -12.59 -12.80 3.15
CA GLU A 76 -13.65 -13.68 2.64
C GLU A 76 -13.80 -14.94 3.51
N VAL A 77 -12.68 -15.55 3.92
CA VAL A 77 -12.68 -16.69 4.85
C VAL A 77 -13.26 -16.31 6.21
N LEU A 78 -12.96 -15.11 6.73
CA LEU A 78 -13.54 -14.61 7.98
C LEU A 78 -15.03 -14.28 7.88
N VAL A 79 -15.53 -13.89 6.71
CA VAL A 79 -16.96 -13.70 6.48
C VAL A 79 -17.65 -15.06 6.46
N GLU A 80 -17.08 -16.05 5.79
CA GLU A 80 -17.64 -17.40 5.66
C GLU A 80 -17.64 -18.18 6.99
N THR A 81 -16.52 -18.19 7.70
CA THR A 81 -16.31 -19.04 8.89
C THR A 81 -16.69 -18.34 10.21
N GLY A 82 -17.29 -17.15 10.11
CA GLY A 82 -17.50 -16.24 11.23
C GLY A 82 -16.22 -15.46 11.58
N GLY A 83 -16.34 -14.39 12.38
CA GLY A 83 -15.22 -13.53 12.78
C GLY A 83 -15.17 -12.17 12.07
N ALA A 84 -15.92 -11.97 10.99
CA ALA A 84 -16.04 -10.65 10.34
C ALA A 84 -16.83 -9.60 11.16
N ALA A 85 -17.56 -10.00 12.20
CA ALA A 85 -18.38 -9.11 13.02
C ALA A 85 -17.56 -8.20 13.94
N THR A 86 -16.32 -8.56 14.28
CA THR A 86 -15.40 -7.69 15.03
C THR A 86 -14.84 -6.62 14.09
N GLY A 87 -15.13 -5.35 14.38
CA GLY A 87 -14.56 -4.23 13.63
C GLY A 87 -13.03 -4.27 13.61
N PHE A 88 -12.44 -3.87 12.48
CA PHE A 88 -11.00 -3.86 12.29
C PHE A 88 -10.40 -2.52 12.71
N LEU A 89 -9.28 -2.59 13.42
CA LEU A 89 -8.52 -1.38 13.76
C LEU A 89 -7.63 -0.98 12.58
N GLY A 90 -8.10 -0.07 11.72
CA GLY A 90 -7.27 0.47 10.63
C GLY A 90 -6.02 1.21 11.14
N ASP A 91 -5.08 1.51 10.23
CA ASP A 91 -3.77 2.11 10.55
C ASP A 91 -3.88 3.40 11.39
N LEU A 92 -4.86 4.26 11.07
CA LEU A 92 -5.09 5.48 11.85
C LEU A 92 -5.59 5.16 13.26
N GLY A 93 -6.52 4.21 13.40
CA GLY A 93 -7.02 3.75 14.70
C GLY A 93 -5.89 3.16 15.55
N ARG A 94 -4.97 2.40 14.94
CA ARG A 94 -3.76 1.89 15.59
C ARG A 94 -2.89 3.04 16.09
N GLN A 95 -2.61 4.03 15.26
CA GLN A 95 -1.82 5.19 15.67
C GLN A 95 -2.50 5.97 16.79
N MET A 96 -3.82 6.16 16.75
CA MET A 96 -4.57 6.84 17.81
C MET A 96 -4.49 6.08 19.14
N LEU A 97 -4.67 4.75 19.10
CA LEU A 97 -4.54 3.89 20.28
C LEU A 97 -3.12 3.94 20.85
N LEU A 98 -2.10 3.77 20.01
CA LEU A 98 -0.70 3.83 20.43
C LEU A 98 -0.32 5.23 20.97
N ARG A 99 -0.86 6.31 20.40
CA ARG A 99 -0.69 7.68 20.94
C ARG A 99 -1.24 7.76 22.35
N ALA A 100 -2.47 7.28 22.58
CA ALA A 100 -3.10 7.30 23.89
C ALA A 100 -2.31 6.48 24.92
N LEU A 101 -1.87 5.28 24.54
CA LEU A 101 -1.07 4.41 25.41
C LEU A 101 0.32 5.00 25.70
N ALA A 102 1.00 5.56 24.70
CA ALA A 102 2.30 6.19 24.88
C ALA A 102 2.24 7.42 25.79
N VAL A 103 1.15 8.21 25.72
CA VAL A 103 0.90 9.32 26.64
C VAL A 103 0.63 8.82 28.05
N ARG A 104 -0.21 7.78 28.20
CA ARG A 104 -0.56 7.19 29.50
C ARG A 104 0.65 6.61 30.23
N HIS A 105 1.48 5.85 29.53
CA HIS A 105 2.65 5.17 30.09
C HIS A 105 3.93 6.02 30.01
N ARG A 106 3.83 7.31 29.70
CA ARG A 106 5.00 8.17 29.42
C ARG A 106 6.05 8.16 30.53
N GLY A 107 5.63 8.10 31.80
CA GLY A 107 6.52 8.06 32.96
C GLY A 107 7.26 6.73 33.16
N GLU A 108 6.78 5.65 32.54
CA GLU A 108 7.33 4.29 32.66
C GLU A 108 8.29 3.95 31.51
N LEU A 109 8.33 4.79 30.47
CA LEU A 109 9.21 4.63 29.31
C LEU A 109 10.64 5.07 29.61
N LYS A 110 11.61 4.21 29.31
CA LYS A 110 13.05 4.43 29.52
C LYS A 110 13.69 5.30 28.45
N ILE A 111 13.21 5.26 27.20
CA ILE A 111 13.77 6.00 26.06
C ILE A 111 12.69 6.82 25.36
N PHE A 112 11.57 6.19 25.00
CA PHE A 112 10.55 6.77 24.13
C PHE A 112 9.72 7.87 24.80
N GLY A 113 9.77 8.01 26.13
CA GLY A 113 9.01 9.01 26.88
C GLY A 113 9.23 10.46 26.43
N ARG A 114 10.44 10.77 25.90
CA ARG A 114 10.76 12.08 25.32
C ARG A 114 10.12 12.28 23.94
N SER A 115 10.08 11.22 23.13
CA SER A 115 9.60 11.25 21.74
C SER A 115 8.08 11.05 21.58
N VAL A 116 7.33 10.78 22.64
CA VAL A 116 5.86 10.65 22.59
C VAL A 116 5.18 11.88 21.95
N LYS A 117 5.77 13.07 22.12
CA LYS A 117 5.24 14.32 21.55
C LYS A 117 5.57 14.49 20.06
N ASP A 118 6.58 13.80 19.55
CA ASP A 118 7.08 13.97 18.18
C ASP A 118 6.05 13.48 17.16
N THR A 119 5.79 14.27 16.12
CA THR A 119 4.73 14.04 15.13
C THR A 119 4.88 12.72 14.37
N GLY A 120 6.11 12.24 14.16
CA GLY A 120 6.40 11.00 13.42
C GLY A 120 6.64 9.76 14.29
N PHE A 121 6.81 9.91 15.61
CA PHE A 121 7.21 8.78 16.46
C PHE A 121 6.14 7.68 16.52
N ILE A 122 4.88 8.05 16.69
CA ILE A 122 3.78 7.09 16.79
C ILE A 122 3.57 6.32 15.48
N ALA A 123 3.73 6.97 14.33
CA ALA A 123 3.66 6.29 13.03
C ALA A 123 4.78 5.24 12.90
N ARG A 124 6.01 5.56 13.33
CA ARG A 124 7.12 4.59 13.34
C ARG A 124 6.88 3.45 14.33
N LEU A 125 6.34 3.73 15.52
CA LEU A 125 6.00 2.71 16.51
C LEU A 125 4.92 1.76 15.97
N ALA A 126 3.89 2.30 15.33
CA ALA A 126 2.84 1.51 14.68
C ALA A 126 3.38 0.62 13.55
N ALA A 127 4.30 1.15 12.74
CA ALA A 127 4.98 0.41 11.68
C ALA A 127 5.85 -0.73 12.25
N ALA A 128 6.60 -0.45 13.32
CA ALA A 128 7.42 -1.46 14.01
C ALA A 128 6.56 -2.59 14.61
N PHE A 129 5.42 -2.28 15.22
CA PHE A 129 4.50 -3.30 15.73
C PHE A 129 3.93 -4.16 14.59
N GLY A 130 3.55 -3.53 13.47
CA GLY A 130 3.11 -4.26 12.28
C GLY A 130 4.22 -5.10 11.65
N GLU A 131 5.48 -4.69 11.74
CA GLU A 131 6.63 -5.49 11.31
C GLU A 131 6.86 -6.69 12.21
N LEU A 132 6.91 -6.50 13.54
CA LEU A 132 7.04 -7.59 14.50
C LEU A 132 5.99 -8.68 14.26
N ALA A 133 4.73 -8.27 14.10
CA ALA A 133 3.65 -9.20 13.82
C ALA A 133 3.81 -9.90 12.45
N ARG A 134 4.13 -9.17 11.36
CA ARG A 134 4.39 -9.78 10.03
C ARG A 134 5.51 -10.83 10.06
N PHE A 135 6.52 -10.63 10.91
CA PHE A 135 7.60 -11.58 11.15
C PHE A 135 7.31 -12.60 12.26
N ARG A 136 6.11 -12.57 12.84
CA ARG A 136 5.62 -13.47 13.90
C ARG A 136 6.42 -13.40 15.20
N HIS A 137 6.93 -12.22 15.54
CA HIS A 137 7.57 -11.98 16.84
C HIS A 137 6.56 -11.45 17.85
N SER A 138 6.40 -12.16 18.96
CA SER A 138 5.51 -11.74 20.04
C SER A 138 6.21 -10.84 21.07
N PHE A 139 5.44 -10.07 21.83
CA PHE A 139 6.03 -9.23 22.88
C PHE A 139 6.61 -10.05 24.05
N GLU A 140 6.19 -11.30 24.23
CA GLU A 140 6.81 -12.26 25.16
C GLU A 140 8.21 -12.66 24.71
N GLU A 141 8.41 -12.95 23.42
CA GLU A 141 9.73 -13.25 22.86
C GLU A 141 10.68 -12.07 23.00
N LEU A 142 10.18 -10.86 22.75
CA LEU A 142 10.94 -9.62 22.95
C LEU A 142 11.30 -9.40 24.43
N ASP A 143 10.40 -9.73 25.36
CA ASP A 143 10.67 -9.66 26.81
C ASP A 143 11.70 -10.70 27.25
N ALA A 144 11.66 -11.91 26.69
CA ALA A 144 12.67 -12.94 26.92
C ALA A 144 14.05 -12.49 26.42
N LEU A 145 14.13 -11.89 25.22
CA LEU A 145 15.36 -11.30 24.69
C LEU A 145 15.87 -10.16 25.59
N ARG A 146 14.97 -9.29 26.07
CA ARG A 146 15.31 -8.22 27.02
C ARG A 146 15.92 -8.78 28.30
N LYS A 147 15.31 -9.80 28.92
CA LYS A 147 15.82 -10.45 30.14
C LYS A 147 17.19 -11.07 29.93
N ARG A 148 17.41 -11.77 28.81
CA ARG A 148 18.73 -12.30 28.43
C ARG A 148 19.79 -11.21 28.28
N LEU A 149 19.43 -10.04 27.75
CA LEU A 149 20.35 -8.91 27.67
C LEU A 149 20.68 -8.34 29.05
N GLU A 150 19.71 -8.32 29.97
CA GLU A 150 19.89 -7.88 31.37
C GLU A 150 20.82 -8.80 32.18
N GLU A 151 20.78 -10.10 31.91
CA GLU A 151 21.66 -11.11 32.52
C GLU A 151 23.11 -11.04 32.00
N THR A 152 23.34 -10.38 30.86
CA THR A 152 24.68 -10.12 30.33
C THR A 152 25.18 -8.74 30.73
N GLN A 153 26.48 -8.44 30.52
CA GLN A 153 27.03 -7.07 30.68
C GLN A 153 26.36 -6.00 29.78
N ARG A 154 25.36 -6.37 28.96
CA ARG A 154 24.60 -5.49 28.06
C ARG A 154 23.24 -5.04 28.63
N GLY A 155 22.94 -5.31 29.91
CA GLY A 155 21.66 -4.95 30.52
C GLY A 155 21.33 -3.45 30.51
N GLY A 156 22.35 -2.60 30.56
CA GLY A 156 22.21 -1.15 30.45
C GLY A 156 22.11 -0.62 29.01
N SER A 157 22.20 -1.49 27.99
CA SER A 157 22.32 -1.08 26.59
C SER A 157 21.09 -0.33 26.08
N LEU A 158 21.31 0.51 25.05
CA LEU A 158 20.22 1.21 24.36
C LEU A 158 19.17 0.24 23.81
N LEU A 159 19.61 -0.94 23.32
CA LEU A 159 18.71 -1.98 22.82
C LEU A 159 17.80 -2.53 23.93
N ALA A 160 18.36 -2.87 25.10
CA ALA A 160 17.58 -3.37 26.23
C ALA A 160 16.52 -2.35 26.68
N ARG A 161 16.87 -1.05 26.71
CA ARG A 161 15.91 0.02 27.04
C ARG A 161 14.84 0.21 25.96
N LYS A 162 15.18 0.08 24.67
CA LYS A 162 14.19 0.10 23.58
C LYS A 162 13.23 -1.09 23.66
N LEU A 163 13.76 -2.30 23.92
CA LEU A 163 12.94 -3.51 24.09
C LEU A 163 11.99 -3.37 25.29
N HIS A 164 12.45 -2.81 26.41
CA HIS A 164 11.57 -2.47 27.54
C HIS A 164 10.36 -1.65 27.10
N ASP A 165 10.60 -0.54 26.40
CA ASP A 165 9.53 0.36 25.97
C ASP A 165 8.59 -0.31 24.94
N LEU A 166 9.14 -1.08 24.00
CA LEU A 166 8.35 -1.84 23.02
C LEU A 166 7.46 -2.90 23.69
N VAL A 167 8.00 -3.64 24.66
CA VAL A 167 7.24 -4.67 25.40
C VAL A 167 6.15 -4.04 26.25
N LEU A 168 6.45 -2.94 26.96
CA LEU A 168 5.46 -2.23 27.78
C LEU A 168 4.28 -1.74 26.93
N LEU A 169 4.57 -1.02 25.84
CA LEU A 169 3.54 -0.51 24.94
C LEU A 169 2.84 -1.62 24.16
N GLY A 170 3.56 -2.68 23.81
CA GLY A 170 3.05 -3.86 23.09
C GLY A 170 2.00 -4.61 23.88
N ARG A 171 2.30 -4.97 25.12
CA ARG A 171 1.35 -5.60 26.04
C ARG A 171 0.13 -4.73 26.30
N ALA A 172 0.34 -3.43 26.51
CA ALA A 172 -0.77 -2.49 26.70
C ALA A 172 -1.64 -2.35 25.44
N TYR A 173 -1.04 -2.42 24.25
CA TYR A 173 -1.73 -2.42 22.96
C TYR A 173 -2.57 -3.68 22.78
N GLU A 174 -1.99 -4.87 22.96
CA GLU A 174 -2.72 -6.13 22.85
C GLU A 174 -3.88 -6.21 23.84
N ALA A 175 -3.64 -5.87 25.11
CA ALA A 175 -4.68 -5.83 26.14
C ALA A 175 -5.81 -4.86 25.80
N ALA A 176 -5.51 -3.73 25.13
CA ALA A 176 -6.52 -2.77 24.71
C ALA A 176 -7.38 -3.25 23.52
N LEU A 177 -6.94 -4.28 22.77
CA LEU A 177 -7.67 -4.85 21.65
C LEU A 177 -8.57 -6.03 22.03
N VAL A 178 -8.25 -6.74 23.12
CA VAL A 178 -9.01 -7.89 23.59
C VAL A 178 -10.51 -7.53 23.71
N GLY A 179 -11.35 -8.26 22.98
CA GLY A 179 -12.81 -8.10 22.98
C GLY A 179 -13.34 -6.82 22.34
N ARG A 180 -12.49 -5.97 21.75
CA ARG A 180 -12.89 -4.65 21.19
C ARG A 180 -12.71 -4.53 19.69
N ALA A 181 -11.59 -5.01 19.16
CA ALA A 181 -11.30 -4.92 17.73
C ALA A 181 -10.36 -6.04 17.29
N ALA A 182 -10.51 -6.48 16.04
CA ALA A 182 -9.56 -7.39 15.42
C ALA A 182 -8.29 -6.61 15.02
N ASN A 183 -7.12 -7.13 15.38
CA ASN A 183 -5.83 -6.57 14.95
C ASN A 183 -5.55 -6.97 13.50
N PRO A 184 -5.41 -6.02 12.55
CA PRO A 184 -5.07 -6.37 11.19
C PRO A 184 -3.74 -7.09 11.05
N ASP A 185 -2.81 -6.90 11.98
CA ASP A 185 -1.52 -7.56 11.89
C ASP A 185 -1.61 -9.07 12.08
N HIS A 186 -2.71 -9.59 12.66
CA HIS A 186 -2.89 -11.02 12.91
C HIS A 186 -3.86 -11.64 11.89
N PHE A 187 -4.19 -10.91 10.81
CA PHE A 187 -5.16 -11.37 9.81
C PHE A 187 -4.77 -12.69 9.17
N LEU A 188 -3.52 -12.81 8.76
CA LEU A 188 -3.05 -14.02 8.08
C LEU A 188 -2.92 -15.20 9.06
N ASP A 189 -2.56 -14.94 10.32
CA ASP A 189 -2.58 -15.97 11.36
C ASP A 189 -4.00 -16.46 11.68
N GLU A 190 -5.00 -15.57 11.64
CA GLU A 190 -6.40 -15.95 11.81
C GLU A 190 -6.93 -16.70 10.57
N LEU A 191 -6.56 -16.26 9.36
CA LEU A 191 -6.83 -16.99 8.11
C LEU A 191 -6.31 -18.42 8.20
N SER A 192 -5.03 -18.62 8.54
CA SER A 192 -4.42 -19.95 8.65
C SER A 192 -5.17 -20.86 9.61
N ARG A 193 -5.69 -20.34 10.74
CA ARG A 193 -6.48 -21.13 11.70
C ARG A 193 -7.88 -21.48 11.22
N ARG A 194 -8.47 -20.70 10.32
CA ARG A 194 -9.85 -20.89 9.85
C ARG A 194 -9.96 -21.56 8.49
N LEU A 195 -8.88 -21.61 7.72
CA LEU A 195 -8.85 -22.20 6.39
C LEU A 195 -9.39 -23.64 6.36
N GLU A 196 -9.13 -24.43 7.39
CA GLU A 196 -9.65 -25.80 7.51
C GLU A 196 -11.18 -25.89 7.42
N ARG A 197 -11.88 -24.83 7.86
CA ARG A 197 -13.34 -24.76 7.88
C ARG A 197 -13.93 -24.06 6.65
N SER A 198 -13.08 -23.47 5.79
CA SER A 198 -13.52 -22.71 4.63
C SER A 198 -13.74 -23.59 3.41
N ARG A 199 -14.93 -23.50 2.82
CA ARG A 199 -15.28 -24.13 1.55
C ARG A 199 -14.64 -23.41 0.36
N LEU A 200 -14.18 -22.16 0.53
CA LEU A 200 -13.52 -21.41 -0.54
C LEU A 200 -12.22 -22.06 -0.98
N VAL A 201 -11.46 -22.66 -0.05
CA VAL A 201 -10.13 -23.23 -0.35
C VAL A 201 -10.12 -24.76 -0.34
N ARG A 202 -11.08 -25.40 0.35
CA ARG A 202 -11.17 -26.85 0.42
C ARG A 202 -11.34 -27.46 -0.98
N GLY A 203 -10.37 -28.28 -1.39
CA GLY A 203 -10.34 -28.92 -2.71
C GLY A 203 -10.09 -27.96 -3.88
N ALA A 204 -9.74 -26.70 -3.61
CA ALA A 204 -9.49 -25.72 -4.66
C ALA A 204 -8.19 -26.01 -5.43
N GLU A 205 -8.11 -25.50 -6.65
CA GLU A 205 -6.85 -25.34 -7.37
C GLU A 205 -6.40 -23.88 -7.23
N VAL A 206 -5.16 -23.68 -6.78
CA VAL A 206 -4.65 -22.37 -6.39
C VAL A 206 -3.41 -22.03 -7.19
N TRP A 207 -3.40 -20.87 -7.86
CA TRP A 207 -2.21 -20.30 -8.49
C TRP A 207 -1.75 -19.11 -7.68
N ILE A 208 -0.49 -19.11 -7.25
CA ILE A 208 0.15 -18.00 -6.54
C ILE A 208 1.16 -17.36 -7.51
N ASP A 209 0.91 -16.13 -7.94
CA ASP A 209 1.69 -15.44 -8.97
C ASP A 209 2.10 -14.03 -8.56
N GLY A 210 3.26 -13.57 -9.04
CA GLY A 210 3.72 -12.18 -8.88
C GLY A 210 4.43 -11.86 -7.56
N PHE A 211 4.77 -12.85 -6.75
CA PHE A 211 5.52 -12.65 -5.49
C PHE A 211 7.01 -12.97 -5.68
N ALA A 212 7.88 -12.00 -5.39
CA ALA A 212 9.33 -12.24 -5.33
C ALA A 212 9.75 -12.88 -3.99
N SER A 213 9.06 -12.48 -2.90
CA SER A 213 9.21 -13.07 -1.58
C SER A 213 7.87 -13.18 -0.87
N LEU A 214 7.81 -14.10 0.09
CA LEU A 214 6.70 -14.24 1.01
C LEU A 214 7.17 -14.00 2.45
N MET A 215 6.47 -13.11 3.15
CA MET A 215 6.71 -12.84 4.57
C MET A 215 6.36 -14.09 5.40
N PRO A 216 6.90 -14.25 6.63
CA PRO A 216 6.62 -15.44 7.46
C PRO A 216 5.12 -15.73 7.67
N GLN A 217 4.29 -14.71 7.86
CA GLN A 217 2.83 -14.86 7.93
C GLN A 217 2.20 -15.30 6.60
N GLU A 218 2.70 -14.81 5.46
CA GLU A 218 2.22 -15.21 4.14
C GLU A 218 2.61 -16.65 3.83
N LEU A 219 3.83 -17.06 4.16
CA LEU A 219 4.26 -18.47 4.09
C LEU A 219 3.36 -19.37 4.92
N ARG A 220 2.98 -18.97 6.13
CA ARG A 220 2.03 -19.72 6.96
C ARG A 220 0.63 -19.79 6.32
N ALA A 221 0.20 -18.74 5.63
CA ALA A 221 -1.04 -18.76 4.87
C ALA A 221 -0.93 -19.73 3.69
N VAL A 222 0.21 -19.75 2.97
CA VAL A 222 0.48 -20.73 1.89
C VAL A 222 0.48 -22.16 2.43
N GLU A 223 1.13 -22.42 3.57
CA GLU A 223 1.11 -23.74 4.23
C GLU A 223 -0.33 -24.19 4.51
N ALA A 224 -1.14 -23.31 5.11
CA ALA A 224 -2.53 -23.59 5.42
C ALA A 224 -3.39 -23.78 4.16
N ILE A 225 -3.12 -23.03 3.09
CA ILE A 225 -3.76 -23.23 1.77
C ILE A 225 -3.38 -24.60 1.22
N LEU A 226 -2.10 -24.96 1.21
CA LEU A 226 -1.59 -26.22 0.66
C LEU A 226 -2.17 -27.46 1.38
N ARG A 227 -2.43 -27.36 2.68
CA ARG A 227 -3.12 -28.42 3.44
C ARG A 227 -4.59 -28.64 3.04
N GLN A 228 -5.25 -27.62 2.47
CA GLN A 228 -6.68 -27.65 2.17
C GLN A 228 -7.00 -27.75 0.67
N ALA A 229 -6.13 -27.18 -0.17
CA ALA A 229 -6.24 -27.18 -1.61
C ALA A 229 -5.91 -28.57 -2.20
N ALA A 230 -6.50 -28.87 -3.35
CA ALA A 230 -6.15 -30.06 -4.11
C ALA A 230 -4.74 -29.90 -4.70
N ASN A 231 -4.50 -28.76 -5.36
CA ASN A 231 -3.24 -28.42 -6.01
C ASN A 231 -2.90 -26.94 -5.78
N VAL A 232 -1.63 -26.66 -5.53
CA VAL A 232 -1.09 -25.30 -5.45
C VAL A 232 0.05 -25.16 -6.46
N CYS A 233 -0.09 -24.23 -7.38
CA CYS A 233 0.94 -23.84 -8.31
C CYS A 233 1.54 -22.49 -7.89
N VAL A 234 2.86 -22.39 -7.80
CA VAL A 234 3.56 -21.13 -7.48
C VAL A 234 4.44 -20.73 -8.65
N THR A 235 4.27 -19.50 -9.14
CA THR A 235 5.21 -18.92 -10.12
C THR A 235 6.36 -18.24 -9.39
N LEU A 236 7.58 -18.43 -9.88
CA LEU A 236 8.74 -17.70 -9.38
C LEU A 236 9.60 -17.22 -10.55
N LEU A 237 10.13 -16.01 -10.40
CA LEU A 237 11.08 -15.42 -11.34
C LEU A 237 12.49 -15.87 -10.96
N LEU A 238 13.02 -16.84 -11.70
CA LEU A 238 14.39 -17.35 -11.52
C LEU A 238 14.88 -17.92 -12.85
N ASP A 239 16.20 -18.05 -12.98
CA ASP A 239 16.77 -18.85 -14.06
C ASP A 239 16.69 -20.33 -13.73
N SER A 240 16.05 -21.12 -14.59
CA SER A 240 15.94 -22.57 -14.43
C SER A 240 17.29 -23.27 -14.43
N ALA A 241 18.31 -22.69 -15.08
CA ALA A 241 19.66 -23.24 -15.10
C ALA A 241 20.35 -23.18 -13.72
N GLU A 242 19.93 -22.27 -12.84
CA GLU A 242 20.56 -22.05 -11.53
C GLU A 242 19.99 -22.94 -10.43
N ILE A 243 18.89 -23.67 -10.67
CA ILE A 243 18.20 -24.46 -9.63
C ILE A 243 19.10 -25.55 -9.04
N HIS A 244 19.93 -26.18 -9.87
CA HIS A 244 20.84 -27.23 -9.43
C HIS A 244 22.08 -26.69 -8.70
N SER A 245 22.35 -25.38 -8.78
CA SER A 245 23.47 -24.72 -8.11
C SER A 245 23.06 -23.96 -6.85
N LEU A 246 21.81 -24.11 -6.41
CA LEU A 246 21.34 -23.51 -5.17
C LEU A 246 22.02 -24.15 -3.94
N PRO A 247 22.28 -23.37 -2.88
CA PRO A 247 22.83 -23.90 -1.65
C PRO A 247 21.86 -24.92 -1.01
N VAL A 248 22.35 -25.75 -0.08
CA VAL A 248 21.49 -26.69 0.65
C VAL A 248 20.46 -25.94 1.51
N SER A 249 20.87 -24.82 2.09
CA SER A 249 20.03 -23.99 2.95
C SER A 249 19.89 -22.60 2.33
N TRP A 250 18.67 -22.09 2.38
CA TRP A 250 18.35 -20.73 1.93
C TRP A 250 19.13 -19.65 2.68
N ARG A 251 19.60 -19.94 3.90
CA ARG A 251 20.42 -19.01 4.70
C ARG A 251 21.81 -18.77 4.11
N ASP A 252 22.27 -19.67 3.24
CA ASP A 252 23.58 -19.60 2.62
C ASP A 252 23.50 -18.98 1.21
N THR A 253 22.32 -18.49 0.81
CA THR A 253 22.13 -17.79 -0.47
C THR A 253 22.89 -16.47 -0.46
N GLU A 254 23.74 -16.26 -1.46
CA GLU A 254 24.49 -15.02 -1.60
C GLU A 254 23.55 -13.84 -1.92
N PRO A 255 23.51 -12.78 -1.09
CA PRO A 255 22.59 -11.66 -1.29
C PRO A 255 22.82 -10.85 -2.57
N THR A 256 23.98 -11.04 -3.21
CA THR A 256 24.38 -10.35 -4.44
C THR A 256 23.91 -11.04 -5.72
N ARG A 257 23.37 -12.28 -5.64
CA ARG A 257 22.78 -12.96 -6.79
C ARG A 257 21.55 -12.19 -7.27
N LEU A 258 21.34 -12.16 -8.58
CA LEU A 258 20.21 -11.46 -9.20
C LEU A 258 18.85 -12.00 -8.71
N PHE A 259 18.77 -13.32 -8.49
CA PHE A 259 17.55 -14.00 -8.08
C PHE A 259 17.51 -14.40 -6.60
N ALA A 260 18.44 -13.90 -5.76
CA ALA A 260 18.57 -14.32 -4.36
C ALA A 260 17.24 -14.38 -3.59
N GLN A 261 16.37 -13.39 -3.80
CA GLN A 261 15.08 -13.30 -3.12
C GLN A 261 14.08 -14.40 -3.55
N THR A 262 14.02 -14.72 -4.84
CA THR A 262 13.14 -15.76 -5.38
C THR A 262 13.71 -17.16 -5.17
N GLU A 263 15.03 -17.30 -5.19
CA GLU A 263 15.75 -18.52 -4.78
C GLU A 263 15.45 -18.89 -3.31
N GLU A 264 15.56 -17.92 -2.39
CA GLU A 264 15.22 -18.11 -0.98
C GLU A 264 13.75 -18.56 -0.84
N THR A 265 12.86 -17.92 -1.59
CA THR A 265 11.42 -18.20 -1.55
C THR A 265 11.10 -19.60 -2.07
N TYR A 266 11.75 -20.01 -3.16
CA TYR A 266 11.64 -21.36 -3.71
C TYR A 266 12.01 -22.41 -2.67
N GLN A 267 13.20 -22.28 -2.06
CA GLN A 267 13.70 -23.23 -1.06
C GLN A 267 12.85 -23.26 0.20
N ARG A 268 12.35 -22.10 0.67
CA ARG A 268 11.45 -22.03 1.83
C ARG A 268 10.11 -22.71 1.58
N LEU A 269 9.56 -22.57 0.37
CA LEU A 269 8.32 -23.27 -0.02
C LEU A 269 8.53 -24.77 -0.18
N GLN A 270 9.66 -25.20 -0.75
CA GLN A 270 10.02 -26.62 -0.82
C GLN A 270 10.16 -27.24 0.56
N GLY A 271 10.93 -26.61 1.46
CA GLY A 271 11.10 -27.07 2.84
C GLY A 271 9.76 -27.17 3.57
N MET A 272 8.92 -26.14 3.46
CA MET A 272 7.56 -26.16 4.01
C MET A 272 6.72 -27.32 3.46
N ALA A 273 6.74 -27.57 2.15
CA ALA A 273 5.98 -28.65 1.54
C ALA A 273 6.44 -30.03 2.07
N LEU A 274 7.76 -30.23 2.20
CA LEU A 274 8.33 -31.45 2.77
C LEU A 274 7.94 -31.63 4.24
N ASP A 275 8.01 -30.57 5.05
CA ASP A 275 7.67 -30.61 6.48
C ASP A 275 6.22 -31.02 6.73
N ILE A 276 5.30 -30.69 5.80
CA ILE A 276 3.89 -31.05 5.91
C ILE A 276 3.51 -32.34 5.18
N GLY A 277 4.47 -33.00 4.52
CA GLY A 277 4.26 -34.21 3.74
C GLY A 277 3.47 -34.00 2.44
N ALA A 278 3.53 -32.79 1.86
CA ALA A 278 2.91 -32.52 0.56
C ALA A 278 3.76 -33.09 -0.58
N GLU A 279 3.09 -33.55 -1.63
CA GLU A 279 3.77 -34.05 -2.83
C GLU A 279 4.35 -32.88 -3.62
N LEU A 280 5.68 -32.88 -3.79
CA LEU A 280 6.38 -31.94 -4.66
C LEU A 280 6.39 -32.48 -6.08
N SER A 281 5.67 -31.80 -6.97
CA SER A 281 5.68 -32.12 -8.40
C SER A 281 6.92 -31.59 -9.09
N GLU A 282 7.29 -32.22 -10.20
CA GLU A 282 8.35 -31.69 -11.06
C GLU A 282 8.01 -30.25 -11.48
N PRO A 283 8.96 -29.31 -11.33
CA PRO A 283 8.79 -27.95 -11.79
C PRO A 283 8.59 -27.88 -13.31
N ILE A 284 7.73 -26.97 -13.76
CA ILE A 284 7.60 -26.63 -15.18
C ILE A 284 8.47 -25.41 -15.46
N PHE A 285 9.40 -25.57 -16.40
CA PHE A 285 10.33 -24.51 -16.81
C PHE A 285 9.78 -23.68 -17.96
N PHE A 286 10.02 -22.37 -17.87
CA PHE A 286 9.60 -21.37 -18.86
C PHE A 286 10.81 -20.62 -19.44
N PRO A 287 10.85 -20.37 -20.77
CA PRO A 287 9.78 -20.67 -21.73
C PRO A 287 9.67 -22.18 -22.00
N ALA A 288 8.45 -22.66 -22.29
CA ALA A 288 8.31 -24.03 -22.79
C ALA A 288 9.07 -24.15 -24.12
N SER A 289 9.58 -25.36 -24.44
CA SER A 289 10.37 -25.57 -25.65
C SER A 289 9.68 -24.96 -26.89
N ASN A 290 10.42 -24.16 -27.65
CA ASN A 290 9.96 -23.44 -28.84
C ASN A 290 8.83 -22.40 -28.63
N GLN A 291 8.53 -21.97 -27.40
CA GLN A 291 7.66 -20.82 -27.17
C GLN A 291 8.44 -19.50 -27.24
N PRO A 292 7.93 -18.49 -27.98
CA PRO A 292 8.53 -17.17 -27.97
C PRO A 292 8.39 -16.53 -26.59
N THR A 293 9.41 -15.80 -26.17
CA THR A 293 9.35 -14.92 -25.00
C THR A 293 8.69 -13.60 -25.39
N ARG A 294 8.33 -12.78 -24.39
CA ARG A 294 7.86 -11.40 -24.60
C ARG A 294 8.80 -10.58 -25.48
N PHE A 295 10.08 -10.91 -25.51
CA PHE A 295 11.11 -10.13 -26.20
C PHE A 295 11.52 -10.73 -27.54
N SER A 296 10.94 -11.86 -27.97
CA SER A 296 11.37 -12.57 -29.18
C SER A 296 11.32 -11.73 -30.46
N ASP A 297 10.35 -10.81 -30.58
CA ASP A 297 10.24 -9.90 -31.73
C ASP A 297 11.14 -8.65 -31.62
N HIS A 298 11.89 -8.53 -30.52
CA HIS A 298 12.71 -7.35 -30.18
C HIS A 298 14.11 -7.76 -29.72
N PRO A 299 15.06 -8.02 -30.64
CA PRO A 299 16.40 -8.53 -30.33
C PRO A 299 17.18 -7.69 -29.30
N GLY A 300 16.98 -6.37 -29.30
CA GLY A 300 17.64 -5.49 -28.32
C GLY A 300 17.17 -5.72 -26.88
N LEU A 301 15.88 -5.97 -26.67
CA LEU A 301 15.33 -6.27 -25.34
C LEU A 301 15.64 -7.71 -24.92
N ASP A 302 15.59 -8.66 -25.86
CA ASP A 302 15.96 -10.06 -25.61
C ASP A 302 17.43 -10.18 -25.21
N GLY A 303 18.32 -9.49 -25.93
CA GLY A 303 19.74 -9.43 -25.59
C GLY A 303 20.02 -8.73 -24.26
N LEU A 304 19.28 -7.68 -23.93
CA LEU A 304 19.40 -6.98 -22.64
C LEU A 304 19.01 -7.90 -21.47
N GLU A 305 17.89 -8.59 -21.58
CA GLU A 305 17.42 -9.52 -20.56
C GLU A 305 18.43 -10.66 -20.35
N LYS A 306 18.94 -11.25 -21.45
CA LYS A 306 19.96 -12.31 -21.42
C LYS A 306 21.23 -11.89 -20.69
N ARG A 307 21.83 -10.77 -21.11
CA ARG A 307 23.11 -10.27 -20.58
C ARG A 307 23.02 -9.77 -19.14
N LEU A 308 21.86 -9.29 -18.70
CA LEU A 308 21.67 -8.87 -17.31
C LEU A 308 21.93 -10.04 -16.34
N VAL A 309 21.49 -11.23 -16.73
CA VAL A 309 21.65 -12.46 -15.93
C VAL A 309 23.07 -13.01 -16.00
N ASP A 310 23.71 -12.98 -17.18
CA ASP A 310 25.08 -13.50 -17.36
C ASP A 310 26.17 -12.67 -16.64
N SER A 311 25.83 -11.48 -16.12
CA SER A 311 26.79 -10.51 -15.55
C SER A 311 27.37 -10.84 -14.16
N GLY A 312 27.31 -12.11 -13.73
CA GLY A 312 28.14 -12.64 -12.65
C GLY A 312 29.66 -12.52 -12.94
N MET A 313 30.04 -12.26 -14.19
CA MET A 313 31.33 -11.66 -14.54
C MET A 313 31.12 -10.17 -14.81
N THR A 314 31.95 -9.34 -14.16
CA THR A 314 32.05 -7.88 -14.36
C THR A 314 31.50 -7.43 -15.71
N PRO A 315 30.51 -6.51 -15.76
CA PRO A 315 30.00 -6.03 -17.03
C PRO A 315 31.17 -5.43 -17.80
N ARG A 316 31.61 -6.11 -18.86
CA ARG A 316 32.51 -5.53 -19.85
C ARG A 316 31.75 -4.35 -20.44
N MET A 317 31.96 -3.17 -19.86
CA MET A 317 31.35 -1.90 -20.26
C MET A 317 31.56 -1.57 -21.75
N GLY A 318 32.45 -2.28 -22.44
CA GLY A 318 32.70 -2.14 -23.88
C GLY A 318 31.47 -2.40 -24.76
N ASN A 319 30.62 -3.38 -24.43
CA ASN A 319 29.61 -3.86 -25.39
C ASN A 319 28.17 -3.46 -25.03
N PHE A 320 27.93 -2.84 -23.86
CA PHE A 320 26.61 -2.29 -23.51
C PHE A 320 26.32 -1.02 -24.33
N ARG A 321 27.38 -0.27 -24.66
CA ARG A 321 27.33 0.92 -25.53
C ARG A 321 27.05 0.62 -27.01
N GLU A 322 27.23 -0.62 -27.47
CA GLU A 322 26.92 -0.99 -28.86
C GLU A 322 25.46 -1.41 -29.05
N ALA A 323 24.81 -1.95 -28.01
CA ALA A 323 23.38 -2.31 -28.04
C ALA A 323 22.46 -1.11 -27.77
N LEU A 324 23.01 -0.06 -27.15
CA LEU A 324 22.37 1.22 -26.94
C LEU A 324 22.91 2.18 -27.99
N LEU A 325 22.08 2.66 -28.91
CA LEU A 325 22.48 3.77 -29.76
C LEU A 325 22.97 4.91 -28.86
N SER A 326 24.25 5.26 -29.00
CA SER A 326 24.86 6.41 -28.37
C SER A 326 24.16 7.66 -28.90
N ALA A 327 23.11 8.09 -28.22
CA ALA A 327 22.39 9.30 -28.55
C ALA A 327 22.29 10.15 -27.29
N GLY A 328 23.31 10.97 -27.06
CA GLY A 328 23.19 12.21 -26.27
C GLY A 328 22.32 13.26 -26.98
N GLU A 329 21.34 12.80 -27.75
CA GLU A 329 20.38 13.63 -28.48
C GLU A 329 19.15 13.83 -27.59
N PRO A 330 18.64 15.04 -27.46
CA PRO A 330 17.42 15.29 -26.71
C PRO A 330 16.26 14.48 -27.32
N LEU A 331 15.35 13.94 -26.50
CA LEU A 331 14.17 13.17 -26.94
C LEU A 331 13.24 13.91 -27.93
N SER A 332 13.50 15.18 -28.23
CA SER A 332 12.90 15.93 -29.33
C SER A 332 13.32 15.44 -30.72
N THR A 333 14.46 14.75 -30.85
CA THR A 333 15.00 14.19 -32.10
C THR A 333 15.01 12.66 -32.03
N LEU A 334 13.84 12.06 -31.76
CA LEU A 334 13.70 10.61 -31.88
C LEU A 334 14.03 10.17 -33.33
N PRO A 335 14.86 9.13 -33.54
CA PRO A 335 15.19 8.63 -34.87
C PRO A 335 13.94 8.22 -35.65
N ALA A 336 14.03 8.18 -36.99
CA ALA A 336 12.91 7.84 -37.87
C ALA A 336 12.39 6.41 -37.60
N GLU A 337 13.30 5.47 -37.34
CA GLU A 337 12.99 4.14 -36.81
C GLU A 337 13.42 4.06 -35.34
N LEU A 338 12.49 3.68 -34.46
CA LEU A 338 12.79 3.54 -33.04
C LEU A 338 13.49 2.19 -32.78
N PRO A 339 14.68 2.19 -32.14
CA PRO A 339 15.30 0.94 -31.71
C PRO A 339 14.49 0.29 -30.58
N SER A 340 14.69 -1.02 -30.34
CA SER A 340 14.02 -1.74 -29.23
C SER A 340 14.36 -1.18 -27.85
N ALA A 341 15.49 -0.48 -27.70
CA ALA A 341 15.89 0.21 -26.48
C ALA A 341 16.63 1.51 -26.83
N LEU A 342 16.30 2.60 -26.10
CA LEU A 342 16.91 3.91 -26.27
C LEU A 342 17.26 4.49 -24.91
N LEU A 343 18.47 5.04 -24.77
CA LEU A 343 18.87 5.86 -23.64
C LEU A 343 18.85 7.31 -24.07
N VAL A 344 18.25 8.15 -23.23
CA VAL A 344 18.13 9.58 -23.51
C VAL A 344 18.57 10.37 -22.30
N GLU A 345 19.32 11.43 -22.56
CA GLU A 345 19.72 12.41 -21.56
C GLU A 345 18.77 13.62 -21.61
N ALA A 346 18.41 14.13 -20.43
CA ALA A 346 17.61 15.34 -20.29
C ALA A 346 18.28 16.29 -19.28
N PRO A 347 18.30 17.61 -19.55
CA PRO A 347 18.98 18.58 -18.70
C PRO A 347 18.32 18.76 -17.33
N ASN A 348 17.05 18.38 -17.19
CA ASN A 348 16.30 18.38 -15.94
C ASN A 348 15.01 17.55 -16.08
N ARG A 349 14.37 17.24 -14.95
CA ARG A 349 13.12 16.44 -14.89
C ARG A 349 11.98 17.01 -15.72
N ARG A 350 11.89 18.33 -15.86
CA ARG A 350 10.83 18.96 -16.67
C ARG A 350 11.04 18.66 -18.15
N ALA A 351 12.26 18.84 -18.64
CA ALA A 351 12.63 18.48 -20.00
C ALA A 351 12.46 16.98 -20.24
N GLU A 352 12.82 16.13 -19.27
CA GLU A 352 12.60 14.68 -19.32
C GLU A 352 11.12 14.32 -19.50
N VAL A 353 10.23 14.89 -18.68
CA VAL A 353 8.78 14.62 -18.76
C VAL A 353 8.17 15.16 -20.05
N GLU A 354 8.58 16.34 -20.51
CA GLU A 354 8.11 16.90 -21.78
C GLU A 354 8.55 16.05 -22.97
N SER A 355 9.78 15.57 -22.93
CA SER A 355 10.35 14.60 -23.85
C SER A 355 9.53 13.31 -23.89
N ILE A 356 9.28 12.68 -22.73
CA ILE A 356 8.46 11.48 -22.61
C ILE A 356 7.05 11.72 -23.20
N ALA A 357 6.42 12.87 -22.90
CA ALA A 357 5.11 13.19 -23.44
C ALA A 357 5.09 13.28 -24.98
N ARG A 358 6.15 13.84 -25.59
CA ARG A 358 6.30 13.88 -27.05
C ARG A 358 6.45 12.48 -27.64
N ALA A 359 7.27 11.62 -27.04
CA ALA A 359 7.44 10.24 -27.47
C ALA A 359 6.14 9.44 -27.40
N ILE A 360 5.44 9.53 -26.27
CA ILE A 360 4.15 8.85 -26.07
C ILE A 360 3.14 9.28 -27.15
N ARG A 361 3.09 10.58 -27.46
CA ARG A 361 2.19 11.11 -28.49
C ARG A 361 2.59 10.66 -29.90
N ARG A 362 3.89 10.58 -30.19
CA ARG A 362 4.41 10.04 -31.46
C ARG A 362 4.03 8.57 -31.62
N LEU A 363 4.33 7.73 -30.63
CA LEU A 363 3.98 6.31 -30.61
C LEU A 363 2.49 6.09 -30.84
N ALA A 364 1.64 6.89 -30.21
CA ALA A 364 0.19 6.78 -30.35
C ALA A 364 -0.35 7.28 -31.70
N ARG A 365 0.28 8.29 -32.30
CA ARG A 365 -0.22 8.94 -33.53
C ARG A 365 0.35 8.30 -34.80
N GLU A 366 1.61 7.92 -34.80
CA GLU A 366 2.36 7.51 -35.98
C GLU A 366 2.56 5.99 -36.02
N GLU A 367 2.75 5.34 -34.87
CA GLU A 367 3.08 3.91 -34.79
C GLU A 367 1.89 3.03 -34.34
N GLY A 368 0.71 3.63 -34.14
CA GLY A 368 -0.54 2.91 -33.86
C GLY A 368 -0.67 2.32 -32.46
N TYR A 369 0.24 2.66 -31.52
CA TYR A 369 0.11 2.25 -30.13
C TYR A 369 -1.09 2.89 -29.44
N ARG A 370 -1.67 2.21 -28.46
CA ARG A 370 -2.70 2.79 -27.59
C ARG A 370 -2.05 3.28 -26.30
N TRP A 371 -2.66 4.27 -25.65
CA TRP A 371 -2.18 4.79 -24.36
C TRP A 371 -1.94 3.71 -23.30
N ARG A 372 -2.76 2.65 -23.32
CA ARG A 372 -2.70 1.50 -22.39
C ARG A 372 -1.51 0.55 -22.64
N ASP A 373 -0.87 0.66 -23.79
CA ASP A 373 0.28 -0.16 -24.17
C ASP A 373 1.59 0.46 -23.66
N ILE A 374 1.53 1.69 -23.11
CA ILE A 374 2.69 2.45 -22.66
C ILE A 374 2.67 2.60 -21.13
N ALA A 375 3.79 2.28 -20.50
CA ALA A 375 4.01 2.47 -19.07
C ALA A 375 5.20 3.41 -18.83
N VAL A 376 5.05 4.34 -17.88
CA VAL A 376 6.14 5.19 -17.39
C VAL A 376 6.47 4.77 -15.97
N VAL A 377 7.70 4.32 -15.74
CA VAL A 377 8.16 3.77 -14.47
C VAL A 377 9.33 4.63 -13.96
N ALA A 378 9.25 5.04 -12.69
CA ALA A 378 10.34 5.73 -12.01
C ALA A 378 10.57 5.10 -10.64
N ARG A 379 11.84 5.07 -10.19
CA ARG A 379 12.18 4.57 -8.85
C ARG A 379 11.53 5.39 -7.74
N ASP A 380 11.48 6.71 -7.92
CA ASP A 380 10.70 7.62 -7.10
C ASP A 380 9.84 8.52 -7.99
N LEU A 381 8.54 8.33 -7.92
CA LEU A 381 7.54 9.11 -8.67
C LEU A 381 7.21 10.46 -8.00
N GLU A 382 7.58 10.68 -6.74
CA GLU A 382 7.22 11.89 -6.00
C GLU A 382 7.71 13.19 -6.65
N PRO A 383 8.98 13.30 -7.06
CA PRO A 383 9.45 14.49 -7.75
C PRO A 383 8.86 14.67 -9.17
N TYR A 384 8.22 13.63 -9.72
CA TYR A 384 7.66 13.65 -11.07
C TYR A 384 6.14 13.88 -11.10
N ASP A 385 5.40 13.62 -10.01
CA ASP A 385 3.93 13.60 -10.01
C ASP A 385 3.30 14.89 -10.57
N SER A 386 3.70 16.06 -10.07
CA SER A 386 3.15 17.35 -10.52
C SER A 386 3.54 17.68 -11.98
N LEU A 387 4.78 17.34 -12.37
CA LEU A 387 5.29 17.57 -13.71
C LEU A 387 4.57 16.69 -14.74
N ILE A 388 4.40 15.39 -14.45
CA ILE A 388 3.69 14.46 -15.34
C ILE A 388 2.23 14.88 -15.44
N ARG A 389 1.54 15.18 -14.32
CA ARG A 389 0.12 15.58 -14.36
C ARG A 389 -0.11 16.81 -15.22
N SER A 390 0.67 17.87 -15.00
CA SER A 390 0.52 19.13 -15.74
C SER A 390 0.92 18.96 -17.21
N THR A 391 2.00 18.25 -17.49
CA THR A 391 2.50 18.06 -18.86
C THR A 391 1.59 17.14 -19.65
N PHE A 392 1.20 15.98 -19.12
CA PHE A 392 0.35 15.03 -19.84
C PHE A 392 -1.03 15.62 -20.10
N ALA A 393 -1.61 16.39 -19.15
CA ALA A 393 -2.84 17.13 -19.39
C ALA A 393 -2.70 18.12 -20.56
N ARG A 394 -1.60 18.89 -20.62
CA ARG A 394 -1.31 19.82 -21.72
C ARG A 394 -1.12 19.11 -23.07
N TYR A 395 -0.55 17.91 -23.08
CA TYR A 395 -0.35 17.09 -24.28
C TYR A 395 -1.57 16.22 -24.63
N GLY A 396 -2.63 16.23 -23.81
CA GLY A 396 -3.83 15.41 -24.03
C GLY A 396 -3.63 13.91 -23.79
N ILE A 397 -2.65 13.52 -22.97
CA ILE A 397 -2.31 12.12 -22.70
C ILE A 397 -3.06 11.66 -21.44
N PRO A 398 -4.02 10.71 -21.55
CA PRO A 398 -4.67 10.14 -20.38
C PRO A 398 -3.67 9.23 -19.65
N CYS A 399 -3.58 9.36 -18.33
CA CYS A 399 -2.69 8.54 -17.51
C CYS A 399 -3.34 8.15 -16.18
N PHE A 400 -3.02 6.94 -15.75
CA PHE A 400 -3.29 6.46 -14.40
C PHE A 400 -2.02 6.59 -13.57
N PHE A 401 -2.14 7.18 -12.39
CA PHE A 401 -1.05 7.23 -11.41
C PHE A 401 -1.36 6.24 -10.31
N ASP A 402 -0.45 5.30 -10.07
CA ASP A 402 -0.57 4.32 -8.98
C ASP A 402 -0.22 4.94 -7.61
N ARG A 403 -0.92 6.03 -7.28
CA ARG A 403 -0.80 6.76 -6.02
C ARG A 403 -2.16 7.27 -5.57
N ARG A 404 -2.40 7.20 -4.26
CA ARG A 404 -3.54 7.85 -3.63
C ARG A 404 -3.32 9.36 -3.65
N ARG A 405 -4.35 10.13 -4.03
CA ARG A 405 -4.30 11.59 -3.95
C ARG A 405 -4.39 12.02 -2.49
N ALA A 406 -3.47 12.86 -2.04
CA ALA A 406 -3.56 13.46 -0.72
C ALA A 406 -4.81 14.36 -0.65
N LEU A 407 -5.64 14.15 0.36
CA LEU A 407 -6.81 15.00 0.63
C LEU A 407 -6.45 16.25 1.44
N THR A 408 -5.17 16.46 1.73
CA THR A 408 -4.66 17.55 2.58
C THR A 408 -5.09 18.93 2.11
N HIS A 409 -5.26 19.13 0.80
CA HIS A 409 -5.69 20.39 0.18
C HIS A 409 -7.17 20.40 -0.19
N HIS A 410 -7.95 19.38 0.17
CA HIS A 410 -9.38 19.38 -0.08
C HIS A 410 -10.05 20.42 0.84
N PRO A 411 -10.90 21.33 0.34
CA PRO A 411 -11.44 22.43 1.15
C PRO A 411 -12.18 21.97 2.41
N LEU A 412 -12.88 20.82 2.36
CA LEU A 412 -13.50 20.21 3.55
C LEU A 412 -12.47 19.77 4.62
N VAL A 413 -11.33 19.24 4.21
CA VAL A 413 -10.26 18.84 5.15
C VAL A 413 -9.61 20.08 5.75
N GLU A 414 -9.40 21.12 4.94
CA GLU A 414 -8.90 22.41 5.43
C GLU A 414 -9.90 23.07 6.39
N LEU A 415 -11.21 22.99 6.13
CA LEU A 415 -12.26 23.49 7.02
C LEU A 415 -12.14 22.83 8.39
N LEU A 416 -12.06 21.50 8.45
CA LEU A 416 -11.94 20.77 9.71
C LEU A 416 -10.66 21.12 10.47
N ARG A 417 -9.52 21.19 9.76
CA ARG A 417 -8.22 21.50 10.36
C ARG A 417 -8.14 22.94 10.88
N SER A 418 -8.53 23.91 10.06
CA SER A 418 -8.55 25.33 10.41
C SER A 418 -9.54 25.60 11.54
N SER A 419 -10.71 24.94 11.57
CA SER A 419 -11.67 25.05 12.68
C SER A 419 -11.07 24.62 14.02
N ILE A 420 -10.42 23.45 14.06
CA ILE A 420 -9.79 22.94 15.30
C ILE A 420 -8.60 23.80 15.71
N ARG A 421 -7.79 24.24 14.74
CA ARG A 421 -6.65 25.15 14.99
C ARG A 421 -7.11 26.48 15.56
N ALA A 422 -8.13 27.09 14.95
CA ALA A 422 -8.71 28.34 15.44
C ALA A 422 -9.21 28.19 16.88
N VAL A 423 -9.80 27.05 17.27
CA VAL A 423 -10.15 26.83 18.68
C VAL A 423 -8.90 26.71 19.56
N ALA A 424 -7.90 25.95 19.13
CA ALA A 424 -6.67 25.70 19.90
C ALA A 424 -5.74 26.91 20.02
N SER A 425 -5.77 27.84 19.05
CA SER A 425 -4.95 29.05 19.00
C SER A 425 -5.64 30.28 19.58
N ASP A 426 -6.78 30.10 20.26
CA ASP A 426 -7.67 31.18 20.69
C ASP A 426 -8.01 32.15 19.53
N TRP A 427 -8.43 31.59 18.40
CA TRP A 427 -8.91 32.29 17.22
C TRP A 427 -7.84 33.25 16.65
N ALA A 428 -6.63 32.73 16.44
CA ALA A 428 -5.60 33.46 15.70
C ALA A 428 -6.14 33.90 14.33
N ILE A 429 -5.71 35.06 13.85
CA ILE A 429 -6.30 35.69 12.67
C ILE A 429 -6.11 34.83 11.42
N GLU A 430 -4.96 34.20 11.30
CA GLU A 430 -4.62 33.29 10.21
C GLU A 430 -5.55 32.07 10.21
N ASP A 431 -5.76 31.42 11.36
CA ASP A 431 -6.57 30.20 11.46
C ASP A 431 -8.05 30.46 11.17
N VAL A 432 -8.60 31.57 11.66
CA VAL A 432 -10.00 31.97 11.35
C VAL A 432 -10.14 32.34 9.87
N THR A 433 -9.14 32.99 9.29
CA THR A 433 -9.15 33.34 7.86
C THR A 433 -9.06 32.09 6.98
N HIS A 434 -8.22 31.11 7.34
CA HIS A 434 -8.18 29.80 6.68
C HIS A 434 -9.54 29.10 6.73
N TYR A 435 -10.23 29.13 7.88
CA TYR A 435 -11.60 28.63 8.01
C TYR A 435 -12.57 29.33 7.05
N LEU A 436 -12.56 30.66 7.02
CA LEU A 436 -13.45 31.46 6.17
C LEU A 436 -13.18 31.24 4.67
N LYS A 437 -11.92 31.07 4.27
CA LYS A 437 -11.49 30.88 2.86
C LYS A 437 -11.68 29.46 2.32
N THR A 438 -12.32 28.57 3.08
CA THR A 438 -12.64 27.20 2.62
C THR A 438 -13.86 27.12 1.70
N ASP A 439 -14.55 28.25 1.46
CA ASP A 439 -15.85 28.34 0.77
C ASP A 439 -17.00 27.56 1.44
N PHE A 440 -16.78 27.00 2.64
CA PHE A 440 -17.81 26.31 3.44
C PHE A 440 -18.35 27.14 4.61
N ALA A 441 -17.69 28.26 4.95
CA ALA A 441 -18.26 29.21 5.88
C ALA A 441 -19.50 29.86 5.23
N PRO A 442 -20.57 30.17 5.99
CA PRO A 442 -21.77 30.79 5.45
C PRO A 442 -21.54 32.29 5.17
N ALA A 443 -20.64 32.58 4.25
CA ALA A 443 -20.27 33.91 3.77
C ALA A 443 -19.75 33.80 2.33
N THR A 444 -20.03 34.82 1.53
CA THR A 444 -19.46 34.96 0.19
C THR A 444 -17.99 35.38 0.28
N ARG A 445 -17.21 35.14 -0.78
CA ARG A 445 -15.79 35.53 -0.82
C ARG A 445 -15.58 37.02 -0.55
N HIS A 446 -16.44 37.88 -1.10
CA HIS A 446 -16.38 39.32 -0.85
C HIS A 446 -16.62 39.67 0.63
N GLU A 447 -17.60 39.02 1.26
CA GLU A 447 -17.86 39.20 2.69
C GLU A 447 -16.72 38.71 3.57
N VAL A 448 -16.03 37.63 3.16
CA VAL A 448 -14.80 37.15 3.82
C VAL A 448 -13.68 38.18 3.70
N ASP A 449 -13.47 38.76 2.51
CA ASP A 449 -12.47 39.81 2.31
C ASP A 449 -12.74 41.04 3.20
N LEU A 450 -14.01 41.42 3.36
CA LEU A 450 -14.42 42.52 4.26
C LEU A 450 -14.11 42.19 5.73
N LEU A 451 -14.40 40.97 6.17
CA LEU A 451 -14.10 40.50 7.53
C LEU A 451 -12.59 40.44 7.80
N GLU A 452 -11.80 39.93 6.86
CA GLU A 452 -10.34 39.84 6.98
C GLU A 452 -9.72 41.24 7.07
N ASN A 453 -10.11 42.14 6.16
CA ASN A 453 -9.62 43.53 6.16
C ASN A 453 -9.95 44.25 7.46
N ASP A 454 -11.17 44.09 7.99
CA ASP A 454 -11.58 44.67 9.26
C ASP A 454 -10.82 44.05 10.46
N ALA A 455 -10.64 42.73 10.46
CA ALA A 455 -9.87 42.04 11.50
C ALA A 455 -8.40 42.50 11.55
N LEU A 456 -7.77 42.69 10.38
CA LEU A 456 -6.42 43.22 10.25
C LEU A 456 -6.33 44.68 10.73
N LYS A 457 -7.26 45.54 10.28
CA LYS A 457 -7.32 46.96 10.68
C LYS A 457 -7.47 47.15 12.19
N ARG A 458 -8.29 46.31 12.83
CA ARG A 458 -8.53 46.37 14.28
C ARG A 458 -7.52 45.59 15.12
N GLY A 459 -6.60 44.85 14.49
CA GLY A 459 -5.64 43.99 15.19
C GLY A 459 -6.34 42.94 16.05
N VAL A 460 -7.38 42.30 15.53
CA VAL A 460 -8.19 41.31 16.25
C VAL A 460 -7.31 40.15 16.72
N ARG A 461 -7.34 39.86 18.03
CA ARG A 461 -6.64 38.74 18.66
C ARG A 461 -7.56 38.07 19.65
N GLY A 462 -7.72 36.75 19.63
CA GLY A 462 -8.58 36.11 20.61
C GLY A 462 -10.03 35.98 20.15
N ARG A 463 -10.71 34.93 20.61
CA ARG A 463 -12.15 34.72 20.35
C ARG A 463 -13.01 35.95 20.68
N ARG A 464 -12.71 36.61 21.80
CA ARG A 464 -13.49 37.77 22.28
C ARG A 464 -13.51 38.92 21.25
N TRP A 465 -12.40 39.17 20.57
CA TRP A 465 -12.29 40.28 19.62
C TRP A 465 -12.92 39.96 18.28
N TRP A 466 -12.92 38.69 17.90
CA TRP A 466 -13.66 38.18 16.75
C TRP A 466 -15.17 38.24 16.92
N LEU A 467 -15.67 38.10 18.15
CA LEU A 467 -17.10 38.19 18.47
C LEU A 467 -17.55 39.60 18.87
N LYS A 468 -16.61 40.52 19.11
CA LYS A 468 -16.93 41.90 19.51
C LYS A 468 -17.54 42.66 18.33
N GLU A 469 -18.79 43.07 18.49
CA GLU A 469 -19.49 43.92 17.54
C GLU A 469 -19.05 45.38 17.68
N SER A 470 -19.02 46.10 16.55
CA SER A 470 -18.83 47.55 16.55
C SER A 470 -20.21 48.21 16.70
N PRO A 471 -20.40 49.17 17.62
CA PRO A 471 -21.67 49.87 17.81
C PRO A 471 -21.97 50.91 16.71
N ASP A 472 -21.04 51.15 15.80
CA ASP A 472 -21.20 52.10 14.69
C ASP A 472 -22.17 51.54 13.63
N GLU A 473 -23.19 52.31 13.26
CA GLU A 473 -24.20 51.95 12.26
C GLU A 473 -23.58 51.56 10.92
N LYS A 474 -22.42 52.15 10.57
CA LYS A 474 -21.66 51.83 9.35
C LYS A 474 -21.13 50.39 9.32
N HIS A 475 -21.03 49.74 10.48
CA HIS A 475 -20.56 48.37 10.64
C HIS A 475 -21.68 47.35 10.83
N THR A 476 -22.95 47.75 10.75
CA THR A 476 -24.12 46.85 10.94
C THR A 476 -24.11 45.66 9.98
N ALA A 477 -23.81 45.91 8.70
CA ALA A 477 -23.68 44.85 7.69
C ALA A 477 -22.53 43.88 8.02
N LEU A 478 -21.39 44.42 8.48
CA LEU A 478 -20.23 43.62 8.85
C LEU A 478 -20.46 42.78 10.11
N ASN A 479 -21.18 43.33 11.10
CA ASN A 479 -21.59 42.59 12.30
C ASN A 479 -22.54 41.43 11.92
N ALA A 480 -23.46 41.64 10.96
CA ALA A 480 -24.33 40.57 10.47
C ALA A 480 -23.55 39.44 9.79
N ILE A 481 -22.59 39.79 8.91
CA ILE A 481 -21.68 38.83 8.27
C ILE A 481 -20.90 38.05 9.34
N ARG A 482 -20.29 38.75 10.31
CA ARG A 482 -19.51 38.17 11.41
C ARG A 482 -20.32 37.14 12.20
N ARG A 483 -21.55 37.49 12.60
CA ARG A 483 -22.45 36.58 13.33
C ARG A 483 -22.73 35.32 12.53
N ARG A 484 -23.06 35.45 11.25
CA ARG A 484 -23.39 34.31 10.38
C ARG A 484 -22.16 33.44 10.14
N ALA A 485 -21.05 34.03 9.67
CA ALA A 485 -19.84 33.34 9.25
C ALA A 485 -19.14 32.60 10.40
N LEU A 486 -19.11 33.19 11.61
CA LEU A 486 -18.39 32.63 12.76
C LEU A 486 -19.27 31.80 13.69
N ALA A 487 -20.59 31.75 13.48
CA ALA A 487 -21.50 30.97 14.32
C ALA A 487 -21.10 29.48 14.41
N PRO A 488 -20.82 28.75 13.31
CA PRO A 488 -20.44 27.35 13.40
C PRO A 488 -19.13 27.13 14.17
N LEU A 489 -18.15 28.01 13.96
CA LEU A 489 -16.87 27.97 14.67
C LEU A 489 -17.02 28.26 16.17
N ASN A 490 -17.92 29.18 16.52
CA ASN A 490 -18.25 29.49 17.92
C ASN A 490 -18.94 28.33 18.62
N THR A 491 -19.90 27.68 17.95
CA THR A 491 -20.56 26.47 18.46
C THR A 491 -19.54 25.35 18.70
N LEU A 492 -18.62 25.12 17.75
CA LEU A 492 -17.54 24.15 17.93
C LEU A 492 -16.65 24.47 19.14
N HIS A 493 -16.23 25.73 19.28
CA HIS A 493 -15.43 26.17 20.44
C HIS A 493 -16.14 25.87 21.77
N GLN A 494 -17.44 26.17 21.84
CA GLN A 494 -18.24 25.90 23.04
C GLN A 494 -18.27 24.41 23.37
N HIS A 495 -18.56 23.54 22.40
CA HIS A 495 -18.60 22.09 22.63
C HIS A 495 -17.25 21.49 23.05
N LEU A 496 -16.15 21.96 22.44
CA LEU A 496 -14.81 21.45 22.76
C LEU A 496 -14.30 21.92 24.12
N THR A 497 -14.79 23.06 24.64
CA THR A 497 -14.37 23.62 25.93
C THR A 497 -15.32 23.26 27.08
N SER A 498 -16.59 22.98 26.80
CA SER A 498 -17.59 22.62 27.81
C SER A 498 -17.53 21.16 28.25
N THR A 499 -16.83 20.30 27.53
CA THR A 499 -16.79 18.85 27.78
C THR A 499 -15.46 18.48 28.43
N PRO A 500 -15.40 18.14 29.74
CA PRO A 500 -14.15 17.70 30.35
C PRO A 500 -13.67 16.40 29.71
N TRP A 501 -12.40 16.37 29.28
CA TRP A 501 -11.74 15.17 28.77
C TRP A 501 -11.75 14.10 29.87
N GLY A 502 -12.60 13.09 29.72
CA GLY A 502 -12.77 11.99 30.70
C GLY A 502 -14.22 11.71 31.12
N ALA A 503 -15.17 12.58 30.76
CA ALA A 503 -16.59 12.41 31.08
C ALA A 503 -17.45 11.92 29.88
N ALA A 504 -16.85 11.22 28.91
CA ALA A 504 -17.65 10.55 27.87
C ALA A 504 -18.23 9.25 28.45
N PRO A 505 -19.54 9.00 28.33
CA PRO A 505 -20.12 7.74 28.79
C PRO A 505 -19.49 6.60 28.00
N HIS A 506 -19.11 5.53 28.70
CA HIS A 506 -18.89 4.23 28.10
C HIS A 506 -20.06 3.95 27.14
N PRO A 507 -19.83 3.65 25.85
CA PRO A 507 -20.93 3.22 25.00
C PRO A 507 -21.33 1.82 25.45
N ALA A 508 -22.26 1.76 26.40
CA ALA A 508 -22.98 0.54 26.72
C ALA A 508 -23.86 0.22 25.52
N GLY A 509 -23.39 -0.68 24.65
CA GLY A 509 -24.22 -1.54 23.79
C GLY A 509 -25.22 -0.91 22.81
N GLY A 510 -25.30 0.41 22.66
CA GLY A 510 -26.28 1.07 21.78
C GLY A 510 -25.74 1.25 20.37
N ARG A 511 -26.40 0.64 19.38
CA ARG A 511 -26.23 1.00 17.96
C ARG A 511 -26.42 2.52 17.82
N ILE A 512 -25.41 3.21 17.30
CA ILE A 512 -25.57 4.57 16.78
C ILE A 512 -26.46 4.44 15.56
N THR A 513 -27.75 4.70 15.70
CA THR A 513 -28.63 4.91 14.56
C THR A 513 -28.24 6.24 13.92
N PRO A 514 -27.89 6.28 12.62
CA PRO A 514 -27.68 7.55 11.95
C PRO A 514 -29.03 8.26 11.85
N THR A 515 -29.13 9.45 12.43
CA THR A 515 -30.23 10.37 12.15
C THR A 515 -30.21 10.66 10.65
N PRO A 516 -31.31 10.46 9.91
CA PRO A 516 -31.31 10.73 8.48
C PRO A 516 -31.07 12.24 8.26
N LEU A 517 -30.00 12.55 7.54
CA LEU A 517 -29.79 13.89 6.99
C LEU A 517 -30.85 14.11 5.92
N THR A 518 -31.91 14.85 6.24
CA THR A 518 -32.82 15.41 5.24
C THR A 518 -32.08 16.53 4.52
N PHE A 519 -31.66 16.26 3.29
CA PHE A 519 -31.27 17.30 2.35
C PHE A 519 -32.56 17.96 1.83
N ASN A 520 -32.70 19.26 2.06
CA ASN A 520 -33.61 20.12 1.30
C ASN A 520 -32.84 20.72 0.13
#